data_AF-M3JR80-F1
#
_entry.id   AF-M3JR80-F1
#
_cell.length_a   1.000
_cell.length_b   1.000
_cell.length_c   1.000
_cell.angle_alpha   90.00
_cell.angle_beta   90.00
_cell.angle_gamma   90.00
#
_symmetry.space_group_name_H-M   'P 1'
#
loop_
_entity.id
_entity.type
_entity.pdbx_description
1 polymer ?
#
loop_
_entity_poly.entity_id
_entity_poly.type
_entity_poly.pdbx_seq_one_letter_code
_entity_poly.pdbx_strand_id
1 'polypeptide(L)'
;MDNSYITVDDDPAEFVLVGNYLRVGDDKWVTVNAGVLSLVEEESDAVKGWNVNESGRKITFKPHDDDNDATFYVCKKENQFVVSMDDGDGCEVLEDIIATAPLEPNTIDTWFPMVVGVDDGDNVRKLSVADG
;
A
#
# COMPACT_ATOMS: atom_id res chain seq x y z
N MET A 1 12.02 17.64 0.09
CA MET A 1 11.53 16.29 -0.22
C MET A 1 10.91 15.82 1.06
N ASP A 2 9.60 15.98 1.18
CA ASP A 2 8.85 15.38 2.28
C ASP A 2 8.86 13.88 2.02
N ASN A 3 9.74 13.15 2.72
CA ASN A 3 9.89 11.71 2.55
C ASN A 3 8.75 11.02 3.32
N SER A 4 7.51 11.15 2.86
CA SER A 4 6.41 10.42 3.48
C SER A 4 6.47 8.93 3.07
N TYR A 5 6.29 8.04 4.05
CA TYR A 5 6.30 6.58 3.86
C TYR A 5 4.91 5.99 4.09
N ILE A 6 4.64 4.85 3.46
CA ILE A 6 3.49 4.03 3.83
C ILE A 6 3.84 3.26 5.10
N THR A 7 3.05 3.47 6.15
CA THR A 7 3.22 2.84 7.45
C THR A 7 2.03 1.97 7.81
N VAL A 8 2.13 1.27 8.94
CA VAL A 8 1.03 0.52 9.53
C VAL A 8 0.68 1.16 10.89
N ASP A 9 -0.50 1.77 10.98
CA ASP A 9 -0.97 2.54 12.15
C ASP A 9 -2.52 2.44 12.29
N ASP A 10 -3.06 2.97 13.38
CA ASP A 10 -4.49 3.02 13.69
C ASP A 10 -5.25 4.12 12.93
N ASP A 11 -4.54 5.08 12.31
CA ASP A 11 -5.10 6.19 11.51
C ASP A 11 -4.96 5.92 9.99
N PRO A 12 -5.88 5.14 9.39
CA PRO A 12 -5.74 4.70 8.01
C PRO A 12 -5.75 5.85 7.02
N ALA A 13 -4.87 5.74 6.03
CA ALA A 13 -4.96 6.56 4.84
C ALA A 13 -5.98 5.97 3.84
N GLU A 14 -6.56 6.85 3.04
CA GLU A 14 -7.45 6.46 1.94
C GLU A 14 -6.66 6.37 0.64
N PHE A 15 -6.88 5.28 -0.09
CA PHE A 15 -6.19 4.94 -1.33
C PHE A 15 -7.18 4.93 -2.50
N VAL A 16 -6.74 5.31 -3.69
CA VAL A 16 -7.54 5.22 -4.93
C VAL A 16 -6.67 4.60 -6.01
N LEU A 17 -7.22 3.67 -6.80
CA LEU A 17 -6.51 3.08 -7.93
C LEU A 17 -6.87 3.83 -9.22
N VAL A 18 -5.91 4.56 -9.79
CA VAL A 18 -6.10 5.35 -11.02
C VAL A 18 -5.13 4.82 -12.08
N GLY A 19 -5.63 4.18 -13.14
CA GLY A 19 -4.79 3.77 -14.26
C GLY A 19 -3.62 2.82 -13.89
N ASN A 20 -3.82 1.94 -12.90
CA ASN A 20 -2.80 1.07 -12.29
C ASN A 20 -1.70 1.77 -11.46
N TYR A 21 -1.94 3.03 -11.09
CA TYR A 21 -1.23 3.73 -10.04
C TYR A 21 -2.06 3.72 -8.76
N LEU A 22 -1.39 3.72 -7.63
CA LEU A 22 -2.03 3.83 -6.33
C LEU A 22 -1.83 5.26 -5.82
N ARG A 23 -2.93 5.99 -5.67
CA ARG A 23 -2.96 7.35 -5.10
C ARG A 23 -3.36 7.27 -3.63
N VAL A 24 -2.80 8.15 -2.80
CA VAL A 24 -3.10 8.29 -1.38
C VAL A 24 -3.60 9.70 -1.12
N GLY A 25 -4.78 9.82 -0.52
CA GLY A 25 -5.48 11.10 -0.42
C GLY A 25 -5.80 11.71 -1.80
N ASP A 26 -5.71 13.03 -1.89
CA ASP A 26 -6.10 13.79 -3.09
C ASP A 26 -4.94 14.02 -4.08
N ASP A 27 -3.69 14.07 -3.62
CA ASP A 27 -2.55 14.59 -4.38
C ASP A 27 -1.25 13.78 -4.30
N LYS A 28 -1.17 12.72 -3.47
CA LYS A 28 0.05 11.90 -3.34
C LYS A 28 -0.06 10.56 -4.05
N TRP A 29 1.04 10.06 -4.58
CA TRP A 29 1.11 8.79 -5.32
C TRP A 29 2.14 7.85 -4.71
N VAL A 30 1.88 6.54 -4.76
CA VAL A 30 2.79 5.54 -4.23
C VAL A 30 3.91 5.24 -5.22
N THR A 31 5.15 5.35 -4.73
CA THR A 31 6.37 4.93 -5.41
C THR A 31 7.11 3.88 -4.58
N VAL A 32 8.13 3.25 -5.15
CA VAL A 32 9.01 2.30 -4.46
C VAL A 32 10.43 2.83 -4.49
N ASN A 33 10.95 3.21 -3.33
CA ASN A 33 12.30 3.75 -3.17
C ASN A 33 13.14 2.79 -2.34
N ALA A 34 14.14 2.16 -2.97
CA ALA A 34 15.02 1.17 -2.33
C ALA A 34 14.21 0.10 -1.56
N GLY A 35 13.22 -0.49 -2.23
CA GLY A 35 12.32 -1.49 -1.66
C GLY A 35 11.18 -0.94 -0.82
N VAL A 36 11.27 0.29 -0.29
CA VAL A 36 10.27 0.85 0.63
C VAL A 36 9.18 1.62 -0.11
N LEU A 37 7.91 1.38 0.24
CA LEU A 37 6.78 2.15 -0.27
C LEU A 37 6.83 3.58 0.28
N SER A 38 6.93 4.54 -0.62
CA SER A 38 7.02 5.96 -0.32
C SER A 38 5.98 6.74 -1.12
N LEU A 39 5.78 8.01 -0.77
CA LEU A 39 4.89 8.91 -1.50
C LEU A 39 5.65 9.96 -2.31
N VAL A 40 5.09 10.30 -3.46
CA VAL A 40 5.54 11.37 -4.36
C VAL A 40 4.36 12.25 -4.77
N GLU A 41 4.63 13.50 -5.12
CA GLU A 41 3.59 14.47 -5.52
C GLU A 41 3.16 14.28 -6.99
N GLU A 42 4.07 13.84 -7.86
CA GLU A 42 3.80 13.70 -9.29
C GLU A 42 3.51 12.25 -9.68
N GLU A 43 2.45 12.03 -10.46
CA GLU A 43 2.12 10.71 -11.01
C GLU A 43 3.27 10.11 -11.85
N SER A 44 4.07 10.96 -12.51
CA SER A 44 5.22 10.52 -13.31
C SER A 44 6.34 9.86 -12.51
N ASP A 45 6.42 10.14 -11.20
CA ASP A 45 7.39 9.53 -10.29
C ASP A 45 6.82 8.31 -9.56
N ALA A 46 5.53 8.02 -9.77
CA ALA A 46 4.84 6.90 -9.15
C ALA A 46 5.14 5.58 -9.88
N VAL A 47 5.02 4.47 -9.15
CA VAL A 47 5.15 3.15 -9.78
C VAL A 47 3.81 2.67 -10.32
N LYS A 48 3.83 2.21 -11.58
CA LYS A 48 2.70 1.55 -12.22
C LYS A 48 2.77 0.04 -12.00
N GLY A 49 1.62 -0.60 -11.81
CA GLY A 49 1.53 -2.05 -11.66
C GLY A 49 0.57 -2.50 -10.57
N TRP A 50 -0.09 -1.54 -9.90
CA TRP A 50 -1.08 -1.82 -8.90
C TRP A 50 -2.36 -2.40 -9.51
N ASN A 51 -2.94 -3.38 -8.82
CA ASN A 51 -4.20 -3.99 -9.17
C ASN A 51 -4.99 -4.33 -7.90
N VAL A 52 -6.32 -4.41 -8.04
CA VAL A 52 -7.19 -4.91 -6.98
C VAL A 52 -7.94 -6.12 -7.53
N ASN A 53 -7.75 -7.27 -6.90
CA ASN A 53 -8.63 -8.40 -7.14
C ASN A 53 -9.98 -8.13 -6.45
N GLU A 54 -10.97 -7.68 -7.21
CA GLU A 54 -12.31 -7.32 -6.68
C GLU A 54 -13.00 -8.45 -5.90
N SER A 55 -12.75 -9.71 -6.29
CA SER A 55 -13.36 -10.89 -5.63
C SER A 55 -12.70 -11.22 -4.28
N GLY A 56 -11.39 -10.99 -4.18
CA GLY A 56 -10.62 -11.21 -2.94
C GLY A 56 -10.40 -9.95 -2.12
N ARG A 57 -10.73 -8.78 -2.67
CA ARG A 57 -10.36 -7.45 -2.19
C ARG A 57 -8.85 -7.28 -1.95
N LYS A 58 -8.02 -8.07 -2.62
CA LYS A 58 -6.57 -8.07 -2.43
C LYS A 58 -5.93 -7.02 -3.31
N ILE A 59 -5.06 -6.21 -2.75
CA ILE A 59 -4.17 -5.32 -3.51
C ILE A 59 -2.94 -6.13 -3.90
N THR A 60 -2.64 -6.15 -5.19
CA THR A 60 -1.40 -6.72 -5.70
C THR A 60 -0.62 -5.66 -6.46
N PHE A 61 0.70 -5.84 -6.50
CA PHE A 61 1.59 -5.04 -7.31
C PHE A 61 2.38 -5.99 -8.20
N LYS A 62 2.29 -5.81 -9.51
CA LYS A 62 3.06 -6.57 -10.47
C LYS A 62 4.15 -5.69 -11.08
N PRO A 63 5.43 -5.88 -10.73
CA PRO A 63 6.52 -5.21 -11.40
C PRO A 63 6.50 -5.57 -12.89
N HIS A 64 6.85 -4.62 -13.75
CA HIS A 64 6.73 -4.78 -15.21
C HIS A 64 7.60 -5.93 -15.77
N ASP A 65 8.56 -6.43 -15.00
CA ASP A 65 9.55 -7.46 -15.37
C ASP A 65 9.35 -8.81 -14.63
N ASP A 66 8.37 -8.94 -13.73
CA ASP A 66 8.10 -10.21 -13.03
C ASP A 66 6.75 -10.78 -13.46
N ASP A 67 6.66 -12.11 -13.50
CA ASP A 67 5.41 -12.81 -13.76
C ASP A 67 4.55 -12.96 -12.48
N ASN A 68 5.15 -12.80 -11.30
CA ASN A 68 4.51 -12.94 -10.00
C ASN A 68 4.13 -11.59 -9.38
N ASP A 69 3.14 -11.62 -8.48
CA ASP A 69 2.81 -10.48 -7.63
C ASP A 69 3.94 -10.26 -6.60
N ALA A 70 4.26 -9.00 -6.31
CA ALA A 70 5.22 -8.64 -5.29
C ALA A 70 4.74 -9.09 -3.91
N THR A 71 5.68 -9.60 -3.12
CA THR A 71 5.45 -9.87 -1.69
C THR A 71 5.73 -8.60 -0.90
N PHE A 72 4.88 -8.28 0.06
CA PHE A 72 5.06 -7.14 0.93
C PHE A 72 5.54 -7.58 2.30
N TYR A 73 6.29 -6.70 2.95
CA TYR A 73 6.85 -6.90 4.26
C TYR A 73 6.62 -5.64 5.10
N VAL A 74 6.46 -5.80 6.41
CA VAL A 74 6.53 -4.70 7.37
C VAL A 74 7.89 -4.71 8.03
N CYS A 75 8.64 -3.64 7.79
CA CYS A 75 9.97 -3.46 8.35
C CYS A 75 9.93 -2.40 9.44
N LYS A 76 10.62 -2.65 10.55
CA LYS A 76 10.85 -1.61 11.55
C LYS A 76 11.95 -0.67 11.07
N LYS A 77 11.58 0.59 10.82
CA LYS A 77 12.51 1.67 10.47
C LYS A 77 12.47 2.72 11.57
N GLU A 78 13.56 2.84 12.33
CA GLU A 78 13.64 3.70 13.52
C GLU A 78 12.52 3.40 14.55
N ASN A 79 11.50 4.25 14.63
CA ASN A 79 10.35 4.13 15.53
C ASN A 79 9.02 3.87 14.82
N GLN A 80 9.05 3.57 13.52
CA GLN A 80 7.87 3.33 12.70
C GLN A 80 7.95 2.01 11.96
N PHE A 81 6.78 1.44 11.65
CA PHE A 81 6.63 0.24 10.84
C PHE A 81 6.31 0.68 9.42
N VAL A 82 7.25 0.49 8.50
CA VAL A 82 7.11 0.88 7.09
C VAL A 82 6.85 -0.35 6.23
N VAL A 83 6.07 -0.17 5.17
CA VAL A 83 5.83 -1.25 4.19
C VAL A 83 6.97 -1.27 3.17
N SER A 84 7.53 -2.46 2.95
CA SER A 84 8.63 -2.75 2.05
C SER A 84 8.25 -3.88 1.09
N MET A 85 8.86 -3.92 -0.08
CA MET A 85 8.84 -5.06 -1.02
C MET A 85 10.13 -5.90 -0.92
N ASP A 86 11.14 -5.41 -0.20
CA ASP A 86 12.40 -6.13 0.04
C ASP A 86 12.36 -6.88 1.38
N ASP A 87 12.90 -8.09 1.38
CA ASP A 87 13.07 -8.96 2.55
C ASP A 87 14.27 -8.51 3.42
N GLY A 88 14.09 -7.39 4.12
CA GLY A 88 15.10 -6.87 5.05
C GLY A 88 15.18 -7.65 6.37
N ASP A 89 16.33 -7.53 7.05
CA ASP A 89 16.51 -8.06 8.41
C ASP A 89 15.50 -7.42 9.39
N GLY A 90 14.71 -8.26 10.05
CA GLY A 90 13.69 -7.82 11.01
C GLY A 90 12.38 -7.34 10.35
N CYS A 91 12.17 -7.67 9.08
CA CYS A 91 10.90 -7.47 8.40
C CYS A 91 9.99 -8.72 8.52
N GLU A 92 8.72 -8.48 8.76
CA GLU A 92 7.68 -9.51 8.83
C GLU A 92 6.94 -9.57 7.49
N VAL A 93 6.72 -10.76 6.94
CA VAL A 93 5.97 -10.92 5.70
C VAL A 93 4.50 -10.56 5.92
N LEU A 94 3.91 -9.81 4.99
CA LEU A 94 2.48 -9.54 4.97
C LEU A 94 1.78 -10.61 4.13
N GLU A 95 0.94 -11.41 4.76
CA GLU A 95 0.22 -12.48 4.06
C GLU A 95 -0.79 -11.93 3.06
N ASP A 96 -1.55 -10.89 3.44
CA ASP A 96 -2.52 -10.25 2.54
C ASP A 96 -2.69 -8.74 2.82
N ILE A 97 -2.62 -7.95 1.74
CA ILE A 97 -3.03 -6.54 1.75
C ILE A 97 -4.44 -6.44 1.18
N ILE A 98 -5.42 -6.05 2.00
CA ILE A 98 -6.85 -6.10 1.70
C ILE A 98 -7.43 -4.69 1.64
N ALA A 99 -8.01 -4.30 0.51
CA ALA A 99 -8.82 -3.10 0.38
C ALA A 99 -10.19 -3.26 1.03
N THR A 100 -10.65 -2.25 1.76
CA THR A 100 -11.98 -2.17 2.37
C THR A 100 -12.65 -0.86 1.96
N ALA A 101 -13.89 -0.94 1.47
CA ALA A 101 -14.66 0.25 1.12
C ALA A 101 -15.14 0.97 2.40
N PRO A 102 -15.20 2.31 2.41
CA PRO A 102 -15.65 3.08 3.58
C PRO A 102 -17.16 3.00 3.84
N LEU A 103 -17.97 2.49 2.90
CA LEU A 103 -19.44 2.47 2.98
C LEU A 103 -20.01 1.09 2.62
N GLU A 104 -21.09 0.69 3.31
CA GLU A 104 -21.86 -0.51 2.97
C GLU A 104 -22.75 -0.29 1.73
N PRO A 105 -22.95 -1.30 0.86
CA PRO A 105 -22.31 -2.62 0.88
C PRO A 105 -20.82 -2.54 0.53
N ASN A 106 -20.00 -3.36 1.20
CA ASN A 106 -18.53 -3.43 1.06
C ASN A 106 -18.06 -3.97 -0.31
N THR A 107 -18.54 -3.37 -1.39
CA THR A 107 -18.06 -3.60 -2.76
C THR A 107 -16.93 -2.62 -3.03
N ILE A 108 -15.74 -3.14 -3.35
CA ILE A 108 -14.63 -2.30 -3.78
C ILE A 108 -14.93 -1.77 -5.18
N ASP A 109 -14.96 -0.45 -5.30
CA ASP A 109 -15.01 0.25 -6.57
C ASP A 109 -13.75 1.12 -6.63
N THR A 110 -12.91 0.86 -7.62
CA THR A 110 -11.61 1.52 -7.79
C THR A 110 -11.73 3.02 -8.11
N TRP A 111 -12.94 3.50 -8.45
CA TRP A 111 -13.22 4.93 -8.61
C TRP A 111 -13.47 5.66 -7.28
N PHE A 112 -13.62 4.94 -6.17
CA PHE A 112 -13.83 5.52 -4.85
C PHE A 112 -12.64 5.26 -3.92
N PRO A 113 -12.42 6.12 -2.90
CA PRO A 113 -11.41 5.89 -1.89
C PRO A 113 -11.66 4.59 -1.12
N MET A 114 -10.58 3.83 -0.88
CA MET A 114 -10.58 2.58 -0.13
C MET A 114 -9.53 2.62 0.97
N VAL A 115 -9.86 2.02 2.12
CA VAL A 115 -8.92 1.83 3.22
C VAL A 115 -8.20 0.52 3.01
N VAL A 116 -6.87 0.54 3.07
CA VAL A 116 -6.09 -0.67 2.86
C VAL A 116 -5.69 -1.24 4.21
N GLY A 117 -6.18 -2.44 4.51
CA GLY A 117 -5.79 -3.24 5.66
C GLY A 117 -4.67 -4.21 5.32
N VAL A 118 -3.95 -4.62 6.34
CA VAL A 118 -3.00 -5.72 6.32
C VAL A 118 -3.56 -6.79 7.23
N ASP A 119 -3.78 -7.98 6.68
CA ASP A 119 -4.16 -9.16 7.46
C ASP A 119 -2.88 -9.88 7.89
N ASP A 120 -2.60 -9.84 9.19
CA ASP A 120 -1.45 -10.49 9.84
C ASP A 120 -1.89 -11.80 10.56
N GLY A 121 -3.04 -12.37 10.17
CA GLY A 121 -3.59 -13.62 10.70
C GLY A 121 -4.26 -13.50 12.08
N ASP A 122 -3.75 -12.63 12.96
CA ASP A 122 -4.29 -12.38 14.32
C ASP A 122 -4.89 -10.97 14.48
N ASN A 123 -4.52 -9.99 13.65
CA ASN A 123 -5.06 -8.62 13.68
C ASN A 123 -5.07 -7.98 12.28
N VAL A 124 -6.13 -7.21 11.98
CA VAL A 124 -6.17 -6.36 10.78
C VAL A 124 -5.60 -5.00 11.15
N ARG A 125 -4.36 -4.73 10.73
CA ARG A 125 -3.74 -3.39 10.84
C ARG A 125 -4.06 -2.58 9.58
N LYS A 126 -3.91 -1.26 9.59
CA LYS A 126 -4.25 -0.44 8.41
C LYS A 126 -3.05 0.34 7.89
N LEU A 127 -2.98 0.46 6.57
CA LEU A 127 -1.99 1.30 5.91
C LEU A 127 -2.30 2.76 6.20
N SER A 128 -1.28 3.44 6.67
CA SER A 128 -1.28 4.84 7.08
C SER A 128 -0.12 5.55 6.39
N VAL A 129 0.00 6.86 6.61
CA VAL A 129 1.09 7.66 6.07
C VAL A 129 1.78 8.39 7.22
N ALA A 130 3.10 8.29 7.26
CA ALA A 130 3.92 9.05 8.20
C ALA A 130 5.00 9.83 7.46
N ASP A 131 5.32 11.01 7.97
CA ASP A 131 6.46 11.79 7.49
C ASP A 131 7.78 11.20 8.01
N GLY A 132 8.78 11.16 7.13
CA GLY A 132 10.10 10.56 7.38
C GLY A 132 11.22 11.53 7.65
#